data_AF-A0A2N5WTW8-F1
#
_entry.id   AF-A0A2N5WTW8-F1
#
_cell.length_a   1.000
_cell.length_b   1.000
_cell.length_c   1.000
_cell.angle_alpha   90.00
_cell.angle_beta   90.00
_cell.angle_gamma   90.00
#
_symmetry.space_group_name_H-M   'P 1'
#
loop_
_entity.id
_entity.type
_entity.pdbx_description
1 polymer ?
#
loop_
_entity_poly.entity_id
_entity_poly.type
_entity_poly.pdbx_seq_one_letter_code
_entity_poly.pdbx_strand_id
1 'polypeptide(L)'
;RPLHGVIDALRALGARIDDAGRGALPLTVHGTGSLEGGTVEIDASSSSQFVSALLLSGPRFNQGVEVRHVGGSLPSLPHIRMTVEMLRAAGAKVDAPEDGGEPDVWRVTPGALLGRDLTVEPDLSNAAPFLAAALVTGGRVTVRDWPARTTQPGDALREIFTRMGGSCELTEDGLTFTGTGRVHGITADLHEVGELTPVIAAVAALADSPSELSGIAHLRLHETDRLAALAKELGGLGCGVTETSDGLRIEPRPLHGGVFRTYEDHRLATAAAVVGLVVEGVQVENVATTAKTLPEFPEMWTGLVDPGAAGPGTSGRRG
;
A
#
# COMPACT_ATOMS: atom_id res chain seq x y z
N ARG A 1 3.30 -16.51 2.48
CA ARG A 1 2.97 -15.65 1.32
C ARG A 1 3.09 -16.48 0.04
N PRO A 2 2.15 -16.37 -0.92
CA PRO A 2 2.14 -17.18 -2.14
C PRO A 2 3.24 -16.79 -3.14
N LEU A 3 3.96 -17.77 -3.69
CA LEU A 3 4.98 -17.57 -4.73
C LEU A 3 4.82 -18.50 -5.95
N HIS A 4 3.96 -19.51 -5.87
CA HIS A 4 3.76 -20.49 -6.94
C HIS A 4 3.43 -19.83 -8.29
N GLY A 5 2.53 -18.84 -8.30
CA GLY A 5 2.11 -18.16 -9.53
C GLY A 5 3.26 -17.54 -10.33
N VAL A 6 4.18 -16.83 -9.67
CA VAL A 6 5.35 -16.24 -10.36
C VAL A 6 6.40 -17.30 -10.73
N ILE A 7 6.57 -18.34 -9.91
CA ILE A 7 7.51 -19.43 -10.21
C ILE A 7 7.07 -20.20 -11.46
N ASP A 8 5.79 -20.54 -11.54
CA ASP A 8 5.23 -21.29 -12.68
C ASP A 8 5.21 -20.44 -13.95
N ALA A 9 4.90 -19.14 -13.82
CA ALA A 9 5.01 -18.20 -14.94
C ALA A 9 6.45 -18.09 -15.46
N LEU A 10 7.45 -17.96 -14.58
CA LEU A 10 8.86 -17.92 -14.99
C LEU A 10 9.29 -19.23 -15.67
N ARG A 11 8.84 -20.39 -15.16
CA ARG A 11 9.09 -21.69 -15.80
C ARG A 11 8.48 -21.76 -17.20
N ALA A 12 7.24 -21.28 -17.37
CA ALA A 12 6.58 -21.21 -18.66
C ALA A 12 7.33 -20.31 -19.66
N LEU A 13 7.95 -19.23 -19.17
CA LEU A 13 8.78 -18.32 -19.97
C LEU A 13 10.22 -18.85 -20.21
N GLY A 14 10.53 -20.08 -19.76
CA GLY A 14 11.79 -20.77 -20.02
C GLY A 14 12.81 -20.75 -18.88
N ALA A 15 12.44 -20.30 -17.68
CA ALA A 15 13.36 -20.28 -16.54
C ALA A 15 13.50 -21.67 -15.92
N ARG A 16 14.72 -22.02 -15.50
CA ARG A 16 14.98 -23.22 -14.71
C ARG A 16 15.02 -22.86 -13.22
N ILE A 17 14.02 -23.31 -12.47
CA ILE A 17 13.88 -23.02 -11.04
C ILE A 17 13.76 -24.33 -10.25
N ASP A 18 14.66 -24.51 -9.28
CA ASP A 18 14.59 -25.58 -8.28
C ASP A 18 14.07 -25.02 -6.96
N ASP A 19 12.89 -25.47 -6.55
CA ASP A 19 12.23 -25.18 -5.29
C ASP A 19 11.92 -26.45 -4.49
N ALA A 20 12.49 -27.61 -4.91
CA ALA A 20 12.16 -28.95 -4.42
C ALA A 20 10.64 -29.23 -4.33
N GLY A 21 9.84 -28.66 -5.24
CA GLY A 21 8.38 -28.86 -5.27
C GLY A 21 7.60 -28.05 -4.24
N ARG A 22 8.23 -27.10 -3.54
CA ARG A 22 7.57 -26.27 -2.52
C ARG A 22 6.64 -25.20 -3.09
N GLY A 23 6.87 -24.73 -4.32
CA GLY A 23 6.21 -23.52 -4.85
C GLY A 23 6.50 -22.27 -4.00
N ALA A 24 7.60 -22.28 -3.26
CA ALA A 24 7.94 -21.28 -2.24
C ALA A 24 9.45 -21.28 -1.92
N LEU A 25 9.88 -20.30 -1.12
CA LEU A 25 11.25 -20.21 -0.63
C LEU A 25 11.60 -21.38 0.32
N PRO A 26 12.89 -21.75 0.42
CA PRO A 26 13.99 -21.31 -0.45
C PRO A 26 13.89 -21.92 -1.86
N LEU A 27 14.39 -21.20 -2.87
CA LEU A 27 14.46 -21.64 -4.26
C LEU A 27 15.78 -21.20 -4.91
N THR A 28 16.19 -21.89 -5.96
CA THR A 28 17.37 -21.58 -6.78
C THR A 28 16.93 -21.30 -8.21
N VAL A 29 17.30 -20.14 -8.75
CA VAL A 29 17.09 -19.79 -10.17
C VAL A 29 18.41 -20.03 -10.92
N HIS A 30 18.39 -20.94 -11.90
CA HIS A 30 19.57 -21.28 -12.70
C HIS A 30 19.63 -20.38 -13.95
N GLY A 31 20.32 -19.25 -13.83
CA GLY A 31 20.51 -18.31 -14.94
C GLY A 31 21.40 -18.89 -16.04
N THR A 32 20.96 -18.77 -17.29
CA THR A 32 21.67 -19.21 -18.50
C THR A 32 22.17 -18.05 -19.37
N GLY A 33 21.93 -16.80 -18.94
CA GLY A 33 22.32 -15.57 -19.67
C GLY A 33 21.20 -14.94 -20.49
N SER A 34 20.09 -15.65 -20.72
CA SER A 34 18.90 -15.16 -21.40
C SER A 34 17.64 -15.87 -20.89
N LEU A 35 16.47 -15.29 -21.15
CA LEU A 35 15.17 -15.93 -20.94
C LEU A 35 14.34 -15.77 -22.22
N GLU A 36 13.62 -16.81 -22.64
CA GLU A 36 12.91 -16.77 -23.92
C GLU A 36 11.78 -15.75 -23.91
N GLY A 37 10.95 -15.75 -22.86
CA GLY A 37 9.80 -14.86 -22.78
C GLY A 37 8.60 -15.39 -23.56
N GLY A 38 7.80 -14.49 -24.12
CA GLY A 38 6.58 -14.81 -24.87
C GLY A 38 5.30 -14.66 -24.04
N THR A 39 4.26 -15.42 -24.38
CA THR A 39 2.95 -15.33 -23.70
C THR A 39 2.92 -16.20 -22.45
N VAL A 40 2.35 -15.67 -21.37
CA VAL A 40 2.08 -16.39 -20.14
C VAL A 40 0.73 -16.01 -19.56
N GLU A 41 -0.02 -17.02 -19.12
CA GLU A 41 -1.25 -16.85 -18.36
C GLU A 41 -0.93 -16.98 -16.86
N ILE A 42 -1.45 -16.06 -16.04
CA ILE A 42 -1.22 -16.06 -14.59
C ILE A 42 -2.47 -15.66 -13.82
N ASP A 43 -2.79 -16.43 -12.78
CA ASP A 43 -3.73 -15.98 -11.75
C ASP A 43 -3.00 -15.02 -10.79
N ALA A 44 -3.26 -13.72 -10.97
CA ALA A 44 -2.73 -12.63 -10.17
C ALA A 44 -3.76 -12.10 -9.15
N SER A 45 -4.85 -12.83 -8.89
CA SER A 45 -5.88 -12.41 -7.94
C SER A 45 -5.40 -12.31 -6.50
N SER A 46 -4.30 -12.99 -6.18
CA SER A 46 -3.66 -12.91 -4.87
C SER A 46 -2.60 -11.79 -4.77
N SER A 47 -2.06 -11.29 -5.88
CA SER A 47 -1.03 -10.24 -5.86
C SER A 47 -0.77 -9.64 -7.25
N SER A 48 -0.89 -8.31 -7.38
CA SER A 48 -0.45 -7.56 -8.56
C SER A 48 1.07 -7.62 -8.80
N GLN A 49 1.85 -7.93 -7.75
CA GLN A 49 3.31 -8.04 -7.83
C GLN A 49 3.76 -9.07 -8.86
N PHE A 50 2.96 -10.11 -9.12
CA PHE A 50 3.31 -11.12 -10.10
C PHE A 50 3.31 -10.56 -11.52
N VAL A 51 2.30 -9.76 -11.87
CA VAL A 51 2.25 -9.05 -13.16
C VAL A 51 3.41 -8.06 -13.23
N SER A 52 3.54 -7.16 -12.25
CA SER A 52 4.60 -6.15 -12.23
C SER A 52 6.01 -6.72 -12.39
N ALA A 53 6.34 -7.82 -11.69
CA ALA A 53 7.66 -8.45 -11.77
C ALA A 53 8.00 -8.96 -13.18
N LEU A 54 7.01 -9.55 -13.86
CA LEU A 54 7.16 -10.02 -15.24
C LEU A 54 7.31 -8.84 -16.21
N LEU A 55 6.51 -7.78 -16.03
CA LEU A 55 6.60 -6.59 -16.88
C LEU A 55 7.96 -5.89 -16.74
N LEU A 56 8.47 -5.73 -15.51
CA LEU A 56 9.77 -5.10 -15.25
C LEU A 56 10.94 -5.81 -15.95
N SER A 57 10.87 -7.14 -16.00
CA SER A 57 11.90 -7.98 -16.62
C SER A 57 11.68 -8.18 -18.12
N GLY A 58 10.44 -8.00 -18.59
CA GLY A 58 9.98 -8.20 -19.96
C GLY A 58 10.88 -7.62 -21.05
N PRO A 59 11.40 -6.38 -20.95
CA PRO A 59 12.26 -5.81 -21.99
C PRO A 59 13.53 -6.65 -22.26
N ARG A 60 13.98 -7.45 -21.29
CA ARG A 60 15.19 -8.27 -21.38
C ARG A 60 14.94 -9.73 -21.76
N PHE A 61 13.70 -10.14 -21.97
CA PHE A 61 13.40 -11.46 -22.53
C PHE A 61 13.57 -11.43 -24.04
N ASN A 62 13.95 -12.55 -24.67
CA ASN A 62 14.23 -12.62 -26.11
C ASN A 62 13.02 -12.18 -26.95
N GLN A 63 11.82 -12.62 -26.55
CA GLN A 63 10.55 -12.31 -27.21
C GLN A 63 9.73 -11.23 -26.49
N GLY A 64 10.29 -10.57 -25.48
CA GLY A 64 9.51 -9.75 -24.55
C GLY A 64 8.58 -10.61 -23.68
N VAL A 65 7.47 -10.02 -23.22
CA VAL A 65 6.44 -10.76 -22.48
C VAL A 65 5.04 -10.26 -22.81
N GLU A 66 4.11 -11.19 -22.96
CA GLU A 66 2.67 -10.93 -22.92
C GLU A 66 2.11 -11.61 -21.67
N VAL A 67 1.71 -10.83 -20.69
CA VAL A 67 1.12 -11.32 -19.44
C VAL A 67 -0.38 -11.21 -19.53
N ARG A 68 -1.08 -12.34 -19.42
CA ARG A 68 -2.55 -12.43 -19.40
C ARG A 68 -3.01 -12.83 -18.00
N HIS A 69 -3.78 -11.98 -17.35
CA HIS A 69 -4.44 -12.38 -16.11
C HIS A 69 -5.67 -13.24 -16.43
N VAL A 70 -5.78 -14.42 -15.80
CA VAL A 70 -6.88 -15.39 -16.03
C VAL A 70 -7.70 -15.69 -14.77
N GLY A 71 -7.46 -14.98 -13.68
CA GLY A 71 -8.12 -15.19 -12.39
C GLY A 71 -9.44 -14.42 -12.26
N GLY A 72 -9.89 -14.27 -11.01
CA GLY A 72 -11.11 -13.52 -10.68
C GLY A 72 -10.90 -12.02 -10.78
N SER A 73 -10.67 -11.36 -9.64
CA SER A 73 -10.37 -9.92 -9.60
C SER A 73 -8.87 -9.68 -9.52
N LEU A 74 -8.39 -8.56 -10.06
CA LEU A 74 -6.99 -8.15 -10.00
C LEU A 74 -6.81 -6.96 -9.04
N PRO A 75 -6.40 -7.20 -7.78
CA PRO A 75 -6.27 -6.12 -6.82
C PRO A 75 -5.11 -5.18 -7.17
N SER A 76 -5.14 -3.96 -6.61
CA SER A 76 -3.97 -3.08 -6.61
C SER A 76 -3.46 -2.69 -8.01
N LEU A 77 -4.37 -2.52 -8.98
CA LEU A 77 -4.08 -2.08 -10.35
C LEU A 77 -3.21 -0.80 -10.46
N PRO A 78 -3.32 0.20 -9.54
CA PRO A 78 -2.40 1.34 -9.53
C PRO A 78 -0.90 0.97 -9.51
N HIS A 79 -0.51 -0.14 -8.88
CA HIS A 79 0.88 -0.61 -8.89
C HIS A 79 1.33 -1.14 -10.27
N ILE A 80 0.41 -1.74 -11.03
CA ILE A 80 0.69 -2.18 -12.41
C ILE A 80 0.81 -0.94 -13.30
N ARG A 81 -0.09 0.05 -13.14
CA ARG A 81 0.00 1.34 -13.85
C ARG A 81 1.33 2.06 -13.57
N MET A 82 1.76 2.10 -12.31
CA MET A 82 3.08 2.61 -11.91
C MET A 82 4.21 1.86 -12.61
N THR A 83 4.13 0.53 -12.67
CA THR A 83 5.12 -0.31 -13.37
C THR A 83 5.20 0.04 -14.85
N VAL A 84 4.06 0.16 -15.52
CA VAL A 84 3.98 0.53 -16.94
C VAL A 84 4.54 1.92 -17.19
N GLU A 85 4.20 2.90 -16.35
CA GLU A 85 4.69 4.27 -16.44
C GLU A 85 6.22 4.32 -16.27
N MET A 86 6.78 3.64 -15.27
CA MET A 86 8.22 3.56 -15.06
C MET A 86 8.95 2.88 -16.22
N LEU A 87 8.39 1.81 -16.78
CA LEU A 87 8.94 1.14 -17.96
C LEU A 87 8.97 2.06 -19.19
N ARG A 88 7.87 2.79 -19.44
CA ARG A 88 7.78 3.79 -20.51
C ARG A 88 8.77 4.93 -20.29
N ALA A 89 8.87 5.41 -19.05
CA ALA A 89 9.86 6.40 -18.68
C ALA A 89 11.28 5.88 -18.92
N ALA A 90 11.57 4.60 -18.73
CA ALA A 90 12.86 4.00 -19.07
C ALA A 90 13.04 3.68 -20.58
N GLY A 91 12.08 4.03 -21.44
CA GLY A 91 12.13 3.84 -22.88
C GLY A 91 11.59 2.50 -23.39
N ALA A 92 11.01 1.65 -22.54
CA ALA A 92 10.34 0.44 -22.99
C ALA A 92 9.02 0.77 -23.71
N LYS A 93 8.69 -0.05 -24.71
CA LYS A 93 7.34 -0.06 -25.30
C LYS A 93 6.48 -1.07 -24.54
N VAL A 94 5.40 -0.57 -23.96
CA VAL A 94 4.42 -1.38 -23.22
C VAL A 94 3.04 -1.06 -23.77
N ASP A 95 2.30 -2.07 -24.21
CA ASP A 95 0.89 -1.95 -24.56
C ASP A 95 0.06 -2.45 -23.37
N ALA A 96 -0.82 -1.60 -22.83
CA ALA A 96 -1.63 -1.89 -21.65
C ALA A 96 -3.14 -1.70 -21.95
N PRO A 97 -4.04 -2.25 -21.11
CA PRO A 97 -5.48 -2.10 -21.29
C PRO A 97 -5.92 -0.63 -21.37
N GLU A 98 -5.28 0.25 -20.59
CA GLU A 98 -5.58 1.69 -20.55
C GLU A 98 -5.33 2.42 -21.89
N ASP A 99 -4.52 1.86 -22.79
CA ASP A 99 -4.26 2.45 -24.12
C ASP A 99 -5.19 1.86 -25.21
N GLY A 100 -6.27 1.18 -24.81
CA GLY A 100 -7.17 0.47 -25.72
C GLY A 100 -6.72 -0.95 -26.03
N GLY A 101 -5.81 -1.52 -25.23
CA GLY A 101 -5.42 -2.92 -25.29
C GLY A 101 -6.51 -3.87 -24.82
N GLU A 102 -6.25 -5.18 -24.95
CA GLU A 102 -7.14 -6.21 -24.41
C GLU A 102 -7.23 -6.09 -22.87
N PRO A 103 -8.43 -6.19 -22.28
CA PRO A 103 -8.58 -6.21 -20.82
C PRO A 103 -7.70 -7.31 -20.20
N ASP A 104 -7.10 -7.01 -19.05
CA ASP A 104 -6.28 -7.97 -18.29
C ASP A 104 -5.05 -8.52 -19.03
N VAL A 105 -4.61 -7.84 -20.11
CA VAL A 105 -3.43 -8.21 -20.87
C VAL A 105 -2.44 -7.05 -20.98
N TRP A 106 -1.18 -7.31 -20.62
CA TRP A 106 -0.07 -6.37 -20.76
C TRP A 106 1.02 -6.97 -21.64
N ARG A 107 1.55 -6.18 -22.59
CA ARG A 107 2.59 -6.60 -23.52
C ARG A 107 3.80 -5.70 -23.41
N VAL A 108 4.95 -6.26 -23.10
CA VAL A 108 6.23 -5.54 -23.12
C VAL A 108 7.05 -6.02 -24.31
N THR A 109 7.38 -5.10 -25.20
CA THR A 109 8.24 -5.37 -26.35
C THR A 109 9.70 -5.55 -25.88
N PRO A 110 10.45 -6.53 -26.40
CA PRO A 110 11.87 -6.65 -26.08
C PRO A 110 12.65 -5.40 -26.50
N GLY A 111 13.58 -4.95 -25.65
CA GLY A 111 14.28 -3.69 -25.87
C GLY A 111 15.28 -3.33 -24.77
N ALA A 112 16.15 -2.39 -25.09
CA ALA A 112 17.05 -1.82 -24.10
C ALA A 112 16.31 -0.79 -23.24
N LEU A 113 16.56 -0.85 -21.92
CA LEU A 113 16.17 0.22 -21.00
C LEU A 113 17.27 1.29 -20.97
N LEU A 114 16.86 2.53 -20.90
CA LEU A 114 17.73 3.70 -20.80
C LEU A 114 17.87 4.10 -19.33
N GLY A 115 19.11 4.28 -18.87
CA GLY A 115 19.38 4.87 -17.56
C GLY A 115 18.91 6.32 -17.51
N ARG A 116 18.33 6.74 -16.39
CA ARG A 116 17.80 8.09 -16.18
C ARG A 116 17.94 8.50 -14.72
N ASP A 117 18.15 9.80 -14.50
CA ASP A 117 17.96 10.41 -13.20
C ASP A 117 16.46 10.57 -12.95
N LEU A 118 15.99 10.11 -11.79
CA LEU A 118 14.60 10.16 -11.39
C LEU A 118 14.52 10.64 -9.94
N THR A 119 13.65 11.60 -9.69
CA THR A 119 13.24 11.96 -8.34
C THR A 119 12.21 10.93 -7.88
N VAL A 120 12.50 10.22 -6.79
CA VAL A 120 11.54 9.30 -6.17
C VAL A 120 10.55 10.14 -5.37
N GLU A 121 9.26 9.94 -5.62
CA GLU A 121 8.18 10.58 -4.89
C GLU A 121 8.17 10.17 -3.41
N PRO A 122 7.64 10.99 -2.49
CA PRO A 122 7.35 10.53 -1.14
C PRO A 122 6.37 9.36 -1.17
N ASP A 123 6.48 8.43 -0.21
CA ASP A 123 5.55 7.30 -0.08
C ASP A 123 4.20 7.80 0.44
N LEU A 124 3.22 7.90 -0.46
CA LEU A 124 1.90 8.46 -0.13
C LEU A 124 1.08 7.53 0.77
N SER A 125 1.42 6.25 0.83
CA SER A 125 0.79 5.28 1.72
C SER A 125 1.34 5.39 3.14
N ASN A 126 2.62 5.73 3.32
CA ASN A 126 3.21 6.09 4.61
C ASN A 126 2.83 7.51 5.05
N ALA A 127 2.32 8.37 4.16
CA ALA A 127 1.72 9.65 4.54
C ALA A 127 0.39 9.46 5.30
N ALA A 128 -0.29 8.31 5.14
CA ALA A 128 -1.59 8.02 5.73
C ALA A 128 -1.71 8.31 7.24
N PRO A 129 -0.84 7.78 8.13
CA PRO A 129 -0.96 8.07 9.57
C PRO A 129 -0.81 9.56 9.89
N PHE A 130 0.04 10.30 9.15
CA PHE A 130 0.24 11.73 9.38
C PHE A 130 -0.98 12.56 8.96
N LEU A 131 -1.58 12.23 7.82
CA LEU A 131 -2.85 12.85 7.41
C LEU A 131 -4.00 12.49 8.37
N ALA A 132 -4.03 11.23 8.83
CA ALA A 132 -4.99 10.77 9.82
C ALA A 132 -4.84 11.49 11.16
N ALA A 133 -3.61 11.80 11.59
CA ALA A 133 -3.37 12.59 12.79
C ALA A 133 -4.06 13.95 12.72
N ALA A 134 -3.92 14.68 11.61
CA ALA A 134 -4.63 15.94 11.40
C ALA A 134 -6.15 15.74 11.42
N LEU A 135 -6.65 14.72 10.73
CA LEU A 135 -8.08 14.41 10.65
C LEU A 135 -8.71 14.20 12.04
N VAL A 136 -8.12 13.32 12.85
CA VAL A 136 -8.70 12.88 14.13
C VAL A 136 -8.49 13.88 15.26
N THR A 137 -7.47 14.74 15.19
CA THR A 137 -7.20 15.76 16.23
C THR A 137 -7.73 17.16 15.88
N GLY A 138 -8.20 17.38 14.65
CA GLY A 138 -8.56 18.71 14.16
C GLY A 138 -7.36 19.60 13.85
N GLY A 139 -6.19 18.98 13.68
CA GLY A 139 -4.94 19.64 13.35
C GLY A 139 -4.77 19.90 11.85
N ARG A 140 -3.55 20.30 11.50
CA ARG A 140 -3.10 20.51 10.13
C ARG A 140 -1.74 19.85 9.93
N VAL A 141 -1.58 19.14 8.83
CA VAL A 141 -0.33 18.53 8.40
C VAL A 141 -0.05 18.90 6.95
N THR A 142 1.20 19.21 6.64
CA THR A 142 1.67 19.37 5.26
C THR A 142 2.66 18.26 4.95
N VAL A 143 2.32 17.42 3.98
CA VAL A 143 3.24 16.42 3.41
C VAL A 143 3.93 17.08 2.24
N ARG A 144 5.24 17.30 2.36
CA ARG A 144 6.02 17.98 1.34
C ARG A 144 6.16 17.17 0.07
N ASP A 145 6.40 17.86 -1.03
CA ASP A 145 6.70 17.27 -2.33
C ASP A 145 5.62 16.29 -2.82
N TRP A 146 4.38 16.50 -2.40
CA TRP A 146 3.24 15.71 -2.89
C TRP A 146 3.08 15.95 -4.40
N PRO A 147 3.11 14.88 -5.21
CA PRO A 147 3.09 15.02 -6.66
C PRO A 147 1.73 15.51 -7.16
N ALA A 148 1.73 16.39 -8.16
CA ALA A 148 0.49 16.87 -8.79
C ALA A 148 -0.25 15.78 -9.59
N ARG A 149 0.50 14.79 -10.08
CA ARG A 149 -0.01 13.57 -10.73
C ARG A 149 0.86 12.41 -10.28
N THR A 150 0.24 11.31 -9.93
CA THR A 150 0.93 10.10 -9.47
C THR A 150 0.06 8.88 -9.73
N THR A 151 0.70 7.73 -9.83
CA THR A 151 0.06 6.41 -9.82
C THR A 151 0.05 5.77 -8.44
N GLN A 152 0.62 6.43 -7.42
CA GLN A 152 0.65 5.90 -6.06
C GLN A 152 -0.77 5.81 -5.46
N PRO A 153 -1.14 4.65 -4.88
CA PRO A 153 -2.47 4.44 -4.30
C PRO A 153 -2.76 5.36 -3.11
N GLY A 154 -1.73 5.79 -2.37
CA GLY A 154 -1.88 6.74 -1.27
C GLY A 154 -2.49 8.09 -1.65
N ASP A 155 -2.50 8.44 -2.94
CA ASP A 155 -3.15 9.65 -3.42
C ASP A 155 -4.68 9.67 -3.18
N ALA A 156 -5.31 8.49 -3.10
CA ALA A 156 -6.72 8.32 -2.80
C ALA A 156 -7.13 8.85 -1.41
N LEU A 157 -6.17 9.03 -0.49
CA LEU A 157 -6.41 9.61 0.83
C LEU A 157 -6.99 11.03 0.76
N ARG A 158 -6.66 11.79 -0.29
CA ARG A 158 -7.23 13.13 -0.51
C ARG A 158 -8.75 13.08 -0.55
N GLU A 159 -9.30 12.14 -1.32
CA GLU A 159 -10.74 11.97 -1.44
C GLU A 159 -11.34 11.30 -0.21
N ILE A 160 -10.74 10.17 0.22
CA ILE A 160 -11.26 9.35 1.32
C ILE A 160 -11.34 10.17 2.61
N PHE A 161 -10.24 10.82 3.02
CA PHE A 161 -10.24 11.58 4.27
C PHE A 161 -11.02 12.90 4.18
N THR A 162 -11.19 13.47 2.98
CA THR A 162 -12.13 14.60 2.79
C THR A 162 -13.57 14.14 3.02
N ARG A 163 -13.97 12.98 2.48
CA ARG A 163 -15.31 12.39 2.72
C ARG A 163 -15.54 12.04 4.20
N MET A 164 -14.47 11.75 4.93
CA MET A 164 -14.52 11.48 6.38
C MET A 164 -14.47 12.76 7.24
N GLY A 165 -14.52 13.95 6.66
CA GLY A 165 -14.68 15.22 7.40
C GLY A 165 -13.45 16.13 7.46
N GLY A 166 -12.39 15.80 6.72
CA GLY A 166 -11.24 16.69 6.52
C GLY A 166 -11.33 17.53 5.25
N SER A 167 -10.24 18.23 4.94
CA SER A 167 -10.08 18.99 3.70
C SER A 167 -8.60 18.99 3.29
N CYS A 168 -8.34 19.04 1.98
CA CYS A 168 -6.99 19.07 1.46
C CYS A 168 -6.79 20.17 0.42
N GLU A 169 -5.60 20.76 0.41
CA GLU A 169 -5.15 21.72 -0.57
C GLU A 169 -3.76 21.31 -1.05
N LEU A 170 -3.59 21.18 -2.36
CA LEU A 170 -2.28 20.96 -2.96
C LEU A 170 -1.66 22.33 -3.26
N THR A 171 -0.56 22.65 -2.60
CA THR A 171 0.21 23.88 -2.77
C THR A 171 1.59 23.58 -3.36
N GLU A 172 2.39 24.63 -3.62
CA GLU A 172 3.78 24.46 -4.06
C GLU A 172 4.66 23.73 -3.03
N ASP A 173 4.30 23.83 -1.74
CA ASP A 173 5.04 23.18 -0.65
C ASP A 173 4.65 21.70 -0.48
N GLY A 174 3.58 21.24 -1.12
CA GLY A 174 3.05 19.88 -1.02
C GLY A 174 1.55 19.82 -0.68
N LEU A 175 1.09 18.69 -0.15
CA LEU A 175 -0.31 18.51 0.23
C LEU A 175 -0.51 18.95 1.67
N THR A 176 -1.29 20.01 1.86
CA THR A 176 -1.77 20.43 3.18
C THR A 176 -3.13 19.80 3.45
N PHE A 177 -3.23 19.02 4.52
CA PHE A 177 -4.46 18.41 4.99
C PHE A 177 -4.86 19.02 6.34
N THR A 178 -6.13 19.42 6.45
CA THR A 178 -6.70 20.00 7.66
C THR A 178 -7.89 19.16 8.11
N GLY A 179 -7.85 18.68 9.35
CA GLY A 179 -8.98 18.00 9.97
C GLY A 179 -9.89 18.94 10.74
N THR A 180 -11.06 18.44 11.11
CA THR A 180 -12.01 19.15 11.98
C THR A 180 -12.06 18.57 13.39
N GLY A 181 -11.40 17.43 13.64
CA GLY A 181 -11.51 16.65 14.88
C GLY A 181 -12.83 15.89 15.01
N ARG A 182 -13.71 16.01 14.00
CA ARG A 182 -14.94 15.24 13.86
C ARG A 182 -14.79 14.37 12.63
N VAL A 183 -14.83 13.06 12.84
CA VAL A 183 -14.64 12.07 11.79
C VAL A 183 -15.97 11.42 11.49
N HIS A 184 -16.31 11.30 10.21
CA HIS A 184 -17.50 10.61 9.74
C HIS A 184 -17.15 9.23 9.21
N GLY A 185 -18.06 8.28 9.41
CA GLY A 185 -17.95 6.96 8.85
C GLY A 185 -18.02 7.00 7.32
N ILE A 186 -17.55 5.93 6.69
CA ILE A 186 -17.46 5.85 5.23
C ILE A 186 -17.86 4.48 4.71
N THR A 187 -18.56 4.46 3.57
CA THR A 187 -18.65 3.27 2.72
C THR A 187 -17.65 3.44 1.58
N ALA A 188 -16.64 2.57 1.51
CA ALA A 188 -15.57 2.68 0.52
C ALA A 188 -15.16 1.30 -0.02
N ASP A 189 -15.09 1.22 -1.34
CA ASP A 189 -14.36 0.14 -2.01
C ASP A 189 -12.88 0.49 -2.01
N LEU A 190 -12.06 -0.38 -1.40
CA LEU A 190 -10.62 -0.22 -1.28
C LEU A 190 -9.85 -1.21 -2.16
N HIS A 191 -10.49 -1.81 -3.16
CA HIS A 191 -9.88 -2.80 -4.05
C HIS A 191 -8.57 -2.34 -4.70
N GLU A 192 -8.52 -1.09 -5.18
CA GLU A 192 -7.33 -0.51 -5.81
C GLU A 192 -6.28 -0.02 -4.79
N VAL A 193 -6.68 0.21 -3.53
CA VAL A 193 -5.86 0.90 -2.52
C VAL A 193 -5.82 0.16 -1.17
N GLY A 194 -5.91 -1.17 -1.21
CA GLY A 194 -6.12 -2.01 -0.02
C GLY A 194 -5.02 -1.87 1.03
N GLU A 195 -3.83 -1.43 0.67
CA GLU A 195 -2.78 -1.15 1.64
C GLU A 195 -3.09 0.00 2.61
N LEU A 196 -4.02 0.90 2.27
CA LEU A 196 -4.46 2.00 3.13
C LEU A 196 -5.44 1.55 4.22
N THR A 197 -6.01 0.35 4.12
CA THR A 197 -7.06 -0.16 5.01
C THR A 197 -6.71 -0.04 6.49
N PRO A 198 -5.50 -0.39 6.99
CA PRO A 198 -5.23 -0.32 8.43
C PRO A 198 -5.43 1.06 9.04
N VAL A 199 -4.96 2.11 8.36
CA VAL A 199 -5.12 3.49 8.85
C VAL A 199 -6.56 3.96 8.67
N ILE A 200 -7.21 3.64 7.55
CA ILE A 200 -8.63 3.99 7.33
C ILE A 200 -9.52 3.31 8.39
N ALA A 201 -9.25 2.06 8.74
CA ALA A 201 -9.99 1.34 9.78
C ALA A 201 -9.78 1.96 11.18
N ALA A 202 -8.56 2.40 11.50
CA ALA A 202 -8.28 3.14 12.74
C ALA A 202 -9.05 4.47 12.80
N VAL A 203 -9.07 5.23 11.71
CA VAL A 203 -9.86 6.47 11.59
C VAL A 203 -11.35 6.17 11.71
N ALA A 204 -11.85 5.14 11.03
CA ALA A 204 -13.25 4.73 11.09
C ALA A 204 -13.67 4.30 12.51
N ALA A 205 -12.80 3.66 13.29
CA ALA A 205 -13.08 3.32 14.68
C ALA A 205 -13.29 4.54 15.59
N LEU A 206 -12.79 5.71 15.19
CA LEU A 206 -12.92 7.00 15.88
C LEU A 206 -14.07 7.88 15.34
N ALA A 207 -14.82 7.38 14.36
CA ALA A 207 -15.87 8.15 13.69
C ALA A 207 -17.17 8.27 14.53
N ASP A 208 -18.03 9.22 14.16
CA ASP A 208 -19.36 9.42 14.75
C ASP A 208 -20.46 8.55 14.11
N SER A 209 -20.11 7.77 13.09
CA SER A 209 -21.03 6.95 12.30
C SER A 209 -20.37 5.68 11.76
N PRO A 210 -21.15 4.60 11.50
CA PRO A 210 -20.60 3.33 11.00
C PRO A 210 -19.88 3.43 9.65
N SER A 211 -18.95 2.51 9.41
CA SER A 211 -18.20 2.38 8.15
C SER A 211 -18.28 0.96 7.57
N GLU A 212 -18.17 0.87 6.25
CA GLU A 212 -18.05 -0.39 5.49
C GLU A 212 -16.91 -0.27 4.48
N LEU A 213 -15.90 -1.13 4.64
CA LEU A 213 -14.71 -1.20 3.80
C LEU A 213 -14.76 -2.51 3.02
N SER A 214 -14.80 -2.46 1.69
CA SER A 214 -14.98 -3.63 0.81
C SER A 214 -13.84 -3.79 -0.21
N GLY A 215 -13.86 -4.87 -1.00
CA GLY A 215 -12.91 -5.09 -2.11
C GLY A 215 -11.51 -5.56 -1.68
N ILE A 216 -11.32 -5.87 -0.40
CA ILE A 216 -10.04 -6.10 0.26
C ILE A 216 -9.85 -7.52 0.77
N ALA A 217 -10.54 -8.51 0.18
CA ALA A 217 -10.37 -9.93 0.52
C ALA A 217 -8.89 -10.41 0.47
N HIS A 218 -8.10 -9.85 -0.46
CA HIS A 218 -6.69 -10.21 -0.66
C HIS A 218 -5.79 -9.83 0.54
N LEU A 219 -6.21 -8.91 1.42
CA LEU A 219 -5.47 -8.52 2.62
C LEU A 219 -5.27 -9.66 3.63
N ARG A 220 -6.00 -10.77 3.48
CA ARG A 220 -5.80 -11.99 4.27
C ARG A 220 -4.46 -12.67 3.99
N LEU A 221 -3.88 -12.42 2.82
CA LEU A 221 -2.65 -13.07 2.33
C LEU A 221 -1.41 -12.17 2.40
N HIS A 222 -1.53 -11.03 3.08
CA HIS A 222 -0.48 -10.02 3.23
C HIS A 222 0.55 -10.44 4.30
N GLU A 223 1.22 -9.47 4.93
CA GLU A 223 2.18 -9.69 6.03
C GLU A 223 1.59 -10.54 7.16
N THR A 224 0.34 -10.25 7.48
CA THR A 224 -0.56 -11.00 8.35
C THR A 224 -1.94 -11.05 7.70
N ASP A 225 -2.89 -11.79 8.27
CA ASP A 225 -4.31 -11.57 7.94
C ASP A 225 -4.73 -10.21 8.53
N ARG A 226 -4.61 -9.16 7.72
CA ARG A 226 -4.87 -7.78 8.17
C ARG A 226 -6.33 -7.58 8.57
N LEU A 227 -7.27 -8.30 7.96
CA LEU A 227 -8.69 -8.16 8.29
C LEU A 227 -8.96 -8.74 9.68
N ALA A 228 -8.47 -9.96 9.93
CA ALA A 228 -8.58 -10.60 11.24
C ALA A 228 -7.82 -9.82 12.34
N ALA A 229 -6.63 -9.32 12.03
CA ALA A 229 -5.85 -8.51 12.96
C ALA A 229 -6.57 -7.20 13.32
N LEU A 230 -7.07 -6.45 12.33
CA LEU A 230 -7.82 -5.21 12.60
C LEU A 230 -9.10 -5.48 13.41
N ALA A 231 -9.87 -6.51 13.05
CA ALA A 231 -11.07 -6.86 13.78
C ALA A 231 -10.78 -7.21 15.25
N LYS A 232 -9.73 -8.00 15.48
CA LYS A 232 -9.31 -8.39 16.82
C LYS A 232 -8.77 -7.23 17.65
N GLU A 233 -7.84 -6.44 17.10
CA GLU A 233 -7.15 -5.42 17.89
C GLU A 233 -8.03 -4.19 18.12
N LEU A 234 -8.79 -3.71 17.12
CA LEU A 234 -9.78 -2.64 17.34
C LEU A 234 -10.93 -3.11 18.24
N GLY A 235 -11.38 -4.36 18.08
CA GLY A 235 -12.37 -4.98 18.96
C GLY A 235 -11.87 -5.10 20.40
N GLY A 236 -10.59 -5.41 20.60
CA GLY A 236 -9.93 -5.45 21.90
C GLY A 236 -9.83 -4.09 22.60
N LEU A 237 -9.93 -2.99 21.86
CA LEU A 237 -10.05 -1.62 22.39
C LEU A 237 -11.51 -1.17 22.59
N GLY A 238 -12.49 -2.02 22.26
CA GLY A 238 -13.92 -1.76 22.47
C GLY A 238 -14.72 -1.42 21.22
N CYS A 239 -14.10 -1.37 20.03
CA CYS A 239 -14.80 -1.08 18.77
C CYS A 239 -15.69 -2.26 18.35
N GLY A 240 -16.83 -2.00 17.70
CA GLY A 240 -17.60 -3.07 17.06
C GLY A 240 -17.04 -3.36 15.67
N VAL A 241 -16.22 -4.40 15.49
CA VAL A 241 -15.67 -4.74 14.17
C VAL A 241 -16.10 -6.14 13.75
N THR A 242 -16.68 -6.26 12.55
CA THR A 242 -17.09 -7.52 11.96
C THR A 242 -16.39 -7.71 10.63
N GLU A 243 -15.72 -8.85 10.46
CA GLU A 243 -15.19 -9.26 9.17
C GLU A 243 -16.32 -9.66 8.22
N THR A 244 -16.25 -9.18 6.98
CA THR A 244 -17.09 -9.67 5.88
C THR A 244 -16.30 -10.64 5.00
N SER A 245 -16.92 -11.16 3.95
CA SER A 245 -16.23 -12.00 2.96
C SER A 245 -15.09 -11.26 2.26
N ASP A 246 -15.18 -9.93 2.14
CA ASP A 246 -14.27 -9.12 1.34
C ASP A 246 -13.78 -7.84 2.04
N GLY A 247 -13.99 -7.70 3.35
CA GLY A 247 -13.51 -6.56 4.11
C GLY A 247 -14.05 -6.47 5.54
N LEU A 248 -14.40 -5.26 5.98
CA LEU A 248 -14.72 -4.94 7.37
C LEU A 248 -15.96 -4.04 7.48
N ARG A 249 -16.82 -4.34 8.45
CA ARG A 249 -17.84 -3.42 8.98
C ARG A 249 -17.40 -2.93 10.34
N ILE A 250 -17.40 -1.61 10.52
CA ILE A 250 -16.91 -0.94 11.73
C ILE A 250 -18.05 -0.11 12.31
N GLU A 251 -18.46 -0.45 13.52
CA GLU A 251 -19.41 0.26 14.37
C GLU A 251 -18.64 0.97 15.48
N PRO A 252 -18.43 2.30 15.39
CA PRO A 252 -17.71 3.06 16.41
C PRO A 252 -18.42 2.99 17.76
N ARG A 253 -17.62 2.83 18.81
CA ARG A 253 -18.06 2.79 20.22
C ARG A 253 -16.99 3.47 21.08
N PRO A 254 -17.33 3.90 22.31
CA PRO A 254 -16.31 4.41 23.24
C PRO A 254 -15.18 3.39 23.40
N LEU A 255 -13.97 3.80 23.01
CA LEU A 255 -12.78 2.97 23.10
C LEU A 255 -12.10 3.13 24.46
N HIS A 256 -11.26 2.16 24.81
CA HIS A 256 -10.41 2.22 26.00
C HIS A 256 -8.96 1.87 25.65
N GLY A 257 -8.04 2.23 26.54
CA GLY A 257 -6.62 1.87 26.41
C GLY A 257 -6.39 0.34 26.44
N GLY A 258 -5.23 -0.06 25.94
CA GLY A 258 -4.85 -1.47 25.78
C GLY A 258 -3.65 -1.65 24.87
N VAL A 259 -3.08 -2.85 24.86
CA VAL A 259 -1.99 -3.20 23.95
C VAL A 259 -2.57 -3.59 22.60
N PHE A 260 -2.17 -2.87 21.54
CA PHE A 260 -2.47 -3.17 20.15
C PHE A 260 -1.31 -3.95 19.54
N ARG A 261 -1.56 -5.19 19.15
CA ARG A 261 -0.53 -6.08 18.57
C ARG A 261 -0.30 -5.79 17.10
N THR A 262 0.96 -5.87 16.68
CA THR A 262 1.37 -5.40 15.35
C THR A 262 1.59 -6.53 14.35
N TYR A 263 1.80 -7.77 14.81
CA TYR A 263 1.99 -8.94 13.96
C TYR A 263 3.14 -8.78 12.94
N GLU A 264 4.19 -8.04 13.31
CA GLU A 264 5.30 -7.66 12.41
C GLU A 264 4.82 -6.91 11.14
N ASP A 265 3.70 -6.18 11.25
CA ASP A 265 3.14 -5.36 10.18
C ASP A 265 3.21 -3.87 10.53
N HIS A 266 4.09 -3.17 9.81
CA HIS A 266 4.23 -1.71 9.85
C HIS A 266 2.91 -0.95 9.80
N ARG A 267 1.92 -1.41 9.01
CA ARG A 267 0.66 -0.68 8.85
C ARG A 267 -0.28 -0.84 10.05
N LEU A 268 -0.18 -1.95 10.78
CA LEU A 268 -0.91 -2.12 12.04
C LEU A 268 -0.29 -1.27 13.15
N ALA A 269 1.04 -1.15 13.16
CA ALA A 269 1.72 -0.27 14.11
C ALA A 269 1.33 1.20 13.91
N THR A 270 1.29 1.70 12.67
CA THR A 270 0.88 3.08 12.40
C THR A 270 -0.63 3.31 12.62
N ALA A 271 -1.47 2.31 12.35
CA ALA A 271 -2.90 2.36 12.70
C ALA A 271 -3.12 2.51 14.21
N ALA A 272 -2.42 1.72 15.03
CA ALA A 272 -2.46 1.82 16.48
C ALA A 272 -1.97 3.17 17.00
N ALA A 273 -0.93 3.74 16.40
CA ALA A 273 -0.41 5.06 16.74
C ALA A 273 -1.47 6.17 16.51
N VAL A 274 -2.26 6.08 15.43
CA VAL A 274 -3.37 7.00 15.17
C VAL A 274 -4.46 6.89 16.25
N VAL A 275 -4.87 5.67 16.63
CA VAL A 275 -5.87 5.48 17.70
C VAL A 275 -5.38 6.08 19.02
N GLY A 276 -4.11 5.90 19.34
CA GLY A 276 -3.48 6.43 20.55
C GLY A 276 -3.40 7.96 20.64
N LEU A 277 -3.67 8.70 19.56
CA LEU A 277 -3.81 10.16 19.62
C LEU A 277 -5.07 10.62 20.35
N VAL A 278 -6.12 9.81 20.32
CA VAL A 278 -7.45 10.15 20.84
C VAL A 278 -7.81 9.30 22.06
N VAL A 279 -7.32 8.06 22.11
CA VAL A 279 -7.63 7.10 23.19
C VAL A 279 -6.44 6.96 24.12
N GLU A 280 -6.62 7.43 25.35
CA GLU A 280 -5.58 7.32 26.39
C GLU A 280 -5.26 5.85 26.72
N GLY A 281 -3.97 5.54 26.89
CA GLY A 281 -3.50 4.24 27.33
C GLY A 281 -3.38 3.18 26.24
N VAL A 282 -3.51 3.54 24.96
CA VAL A 282 -3.16 2.64 23.85
C VAL A 282 -1.64 2.48 23.76
N GLN A 283 -1.17 1.23 23.69
CA GLN A 283 0.24 0.88 23.57
C GLN A 283 0.48 0.05 22.30
N VAL A 284 1.46 0.45 21.48
CA VAL A 284 1.86 -0.30 20.28
C VAL A 284 2.86 -1.39 20.68
N GLU A 285 2.54 -2.68 20.43
CA GLU A 285 3.37 -3.81 20.89
C GLU A 285 4.82 -3.78 20.35
N ASN A 286 4.99 -3.53 19.05
CA ASN A 286 6.29 -3.51 18.40
C ASN A 286 6.32 -2.38 17.35
N VAL A 287 6.61 -1.14 17.79
CA VAL A 287 6.69 0.00 16.87
C VAL A 287 7.85 -0.14 15.86
N ALA A 288 8.91 -0.87 16.20
CA ALA A 288 10.08 -1.03 15.33
C ALA A 288 9.76 -1.74 14.01
N THR A 289 8.63 -2.46 13.92
CA THR A 289 8.15 -3.05 12.67
C THR A 289 7.87 -2.01 11.58
N THR A 290 7.71 -0.72 11.92
CA THR A 290 7.57 0.36 10.92
C THR A 290 8.80 0.52 10.05
N ALA A 291 9.98 0.07 10.51
CA ALA A 291 11.23 0.09 9.75
C ALA A 291 11.19 -0.71 8.44
N LYS A 292 10.14 -1.50 8.22
CA LYS A 292 9.87 -2.10 6.91
C LYS A 292 9.74 -1.08 5.78
N THR A 293 9.14 0.08 6.04
CA THR A 293 8.90 1.12 5.02
C THR A 293 9.22 2.54 5.50
N LEU A 294 9.24 2.77 6.82
CA LEU A 294 9.56 4.06 7.43
C LEU A 294 10.29 3.84 8.78
N PRO A 295 11.61 3.59 8.74
CA PRO A 295 12.44 3.42 9.95
C PRO A 295 12.33 4.57 10.93
N GLU A 296 12.26 5.80 10.42
CA GLU A 296 12.19 7.03 11.19
C GLU A 296 10.77 7.36 11.69
N PHE A 297 9.79 6.45 11.51
CA PHE A 297 8.42 6.69 11.93
C PHE A 297 8.29 7.10 13.41
N PRO A 298 8.93 6.43 14.39
CA PRO A 298 8.82 6.84 15.79
C PRO A 298 9.27 8.29 16.01
N GLU A 299 10.42 8.69 15.44
CA GLU A 299 10.95 10.04 15.58
C GLU A 299 10.06 11.07 14.88
N MET A 300 9.62 10.79 13.66
CA MET A 300 8.73 11.67 12.90
C MET A 300 7.38 11.82 13.59
N TRP A 301 6.83 10.74 14.14
CA TRP A 301 5.57 10.74 14.86
C TRP A 301 5.67 11.53 16.17
N THR A 302 6.71 11.30 16.96
CA THR A 302 6.96 12.08 18.19
C THR A 302 7.14 13.57 17.86
N GLY A 303 7.93 13.91 16.84
CA GLY A 303 8.12 15.31 16.44
C GLY A 303 6.85 15.98 15.91
N LEU A 304 5.92 15.22 15.33
CA LEU A 304 4.61 15.71 14.93
C LEU A 304 3.74 16.07 16.14
N VAL A 305 3.67 15.18 17.14
CA VAL A 305 2.71 15.31 18.27
C VAL A 305 3.24 16.14 19.41
N ASP A 306 4.57 16.16 19.60
CA ASP A 306 5.25 16.98 20.59
C ASP A 306 6.47 17.66 19.93
N PRO A 307 6.25 18.82 19.27
CA PRO A 307 7.32 19.58 18.64
C PRO A 307 8.42 20.03 19.59
N GLY A 308 8.17 20.02 20.92
CA GLY A 308 9.15 20.35 21.95
C GLY A 308 10.02 19.16 22.37
N ALA A 309 9.58 17.92 22.12
CA ALA A 309 10.35 16.70 22.37
C ALA A 309 11.30 16.33 21.21
N ALA A 310 11.08 16.88 20.01
CA ALA A 310 12.05 16.77 18.94
C ALA A 310 13.33 17.55 19.32
N GLY A 311 14.38 16.83 19.70
CA GLY A 311 15.69 17.42 19.99
C GLY A 311 16.23 18.27 18.83
N PRO A 312 17.21 19.15 19.06
CA PRO A 312 17.71 20.05 18.02
C PRO A 312 18.45 19.28 16.91
N GLY A 313 17.76 18.93 15.83
CA GLY A 313 18.31 18.40 14.58
C GLY A 313 17.14 18.13 13.63
N THR A 314 17.02 18.70 12.44
CA THR A 314 18.04 19.09 11.45
C THR A 314 17.65 20.42 10.78
N SER A 315 18.19 21.53 11.27
CA SER A 315 18.23 22.76 10.47
C SER A 315 19.44 22.72 9.54
N GLY A 316 19.20 22.57 8.24
CA GLY A 316 20.08 23.09 7.20
C GLY A 316 21.30 22.26 6.80
N ARG A 317 21.15 21.53 5.69
CA ARG A 317 22.13 21.60 4.60
C ARG A 317 21.38 21.80 3.29
N ARG A 318 21.12 23.07 2.96
CA ARG A 318 21.05 23.50 1.56
C ARG A 318 22.50 23.67 1.12
N GLY A 319 22.89 22.89 0.12
CA GLY A 319 24.11 23.03 -0.67
C GLY A 319 23.74 22.66 -2.10
#